data_AF-A0A4R9Q3W4-F1
#
_entry.id   AF-A0A4R9Q3W4-F1
#
_cell.length_a   1.000
_cell.length_b   1.000
_cell.length_c   1.000
_cell.angle_alpha   90.00
_cell.angle_beta   90.00
_cell.angle_gamma   90.00
#
_symmetry.space_group_name_H-M   'P 1'
#
loop_
_entity.id
_entity.type
_entity.pdbx_description
1 polymer ?
#
loop_
_entity_poly.entity_id
_entity_poly.type
_entity_poly.pdbx_seq_one_letter_code
_entity_poly.pdbx_strand_id
1 'polypeptide(L)'
;MSDLLVENPATTGAFVEELAGCGVRLPLDVGAELGVIYDADGRDVITIDVNNDRPDEQVELIARWIVLAVNTCGGFRGERRDG
;
A
#
# COMPACT_ATOMS: atom_id res chain seq x y z
N MET A 1 -18.14 2.89 13.39
CA MET A 1 -17.34 2.79 12.17
C MET A 1 -18.31 2.94 11.02
N SER A 2 -18.15 3.97 10.19
CA SER A 2 -18.95 4.11 8.98
C SER A 2 -18.84 2.83 8.18
N ASP A 3 -19.97 2.29 7.68
CA ASP A 3 -19.96 1.19 6.71
C ASP A 3 -19.07 1.62 5.54
N LEU A 4 -17.86 1.05 5.45
CA LEU A 4 -16.94 1.29 4.35
C LEU A 4 -17.53 0.58 3.13
N LEU A 5 -18.29 1.33 2.33
CA LEU A 5 -18.76 0.85 1.06
C LEU A 5 -17.57 0.81 0.10
N VAL A 6 -17.08 -0.39 -0.22
CA VAL A 6 -15.98 -0.59 -1.17
C VAL A 6 -16.56 -0.61 -2.58
N GLU A 7 -16.66 0.56 -3.21
CA GLU A 7 -16.93 0.67 -4.65
C GLU A 7 -15.63 0.88 -5.41
N ASN A 8 -15.57 0.40 -6.65
CA ASN A 8 -14.41 0.63 -7.49
C ASN A 8 -14.41 2.12 -7.88
N PRO A 9 -13.35 2.90 -7.60
CA PRO A 9 -13.27 4.29 -8.05
C PRO A 9 -13.50 4.35 -9.56
N ALA A 10 -14.32 5.30 -10.00
CA ALA A 10 -14.66 5.43 -11.42
C ALA A 10 -13.42 5.66 -12.30
N THR A 11 -12.34 6.22 -11.73
CA THR A 11 -11.05 6.46 -12.40
C THR A 11 -9.88 6.30 -11.44
N THR A 12 -8.68 6.05 -11.98
CA THR A 12 -7.43 6.12 -11.22
C THR A 12 -7.24 7.46 -10.50
N GLY A 13 -7.63 8.58 -11.13
CA GLY A 13 -7.52 9.90 -10.50
C GLY A 13 -8.34 10.02 -9.22
N ALA A 14 -9.59 9.52 -9.23
CA ALA A 14 -10.46 9.51 -8.06
C ALA A 14 -9.87 8.68 -6.91
N PHE A 15 -9.24 7.54 -7.21
CA PHE A 15 -8.54 6.72 -6.22
C PHE A 15 -7.38 7.48 -5.55
N VAL A 16 -6.57 8.16 -6.36
CA VAL A 16 -5.43 8.95 -5.87
C VAL A 16 -5.91 10.11 -5.00
N GLU A 17 -6.98 10.80 -5.40
CA GLU A 17 -7.57 11.90 -4.63
C GLU A 17 -8.15 11.42 -3.30
N GLU A 18 -8.81 10.27 -3.27
CA GLU A 18 -9.36 9.68 -2.04
C GLU A 18 -8.25 9.34 -1.03
N LEU A 19 -7.17 8.68 -1.48
CA LEU A 19 -6.02 8.39 -0.63
C LEU A 19 -5.34 9.68 -0.14
N ALA A 20 -5.18 10.68 -1.01
CA ALA A 20 -4.64 11.98 -0.63
C ALA A 20 -5.53 12.68 0.41
N GLY A 21 -6.86 12.55 0.30
CA GLY A 21 -7.83 13.04 1.29
C GLY A 21 -7.68 12.39 2.67
N CYS A 22 -7.18 11.16 2.71
CA CYS A 22 -6.80 10.44 3.93
C CYS A 22 -5.35 10.73 4.39
N GLY A 23 -4.63 11.62 3.70
CA GLY A 23 -3.23 11.95 4.02
C GLY A 23 -2.20 10.93 3.53
N VAL A 24 -2.58 10.04 2.61
CA VAL A 24 -1.70 9.01 2.03
C VAL A 24 -1.25 9.41 0.64
N ARG A 25 0.07 9.42 0.39
CA ARG A 25 0.64 9.75 -0.92
C ARG A 25 1.18 8.52 -1.66
N LEU A 26 0.74 8.31 -2.89
CA LEU A 26 1.28 7.26 -3.77
C LEU A 26 2.56 7.70 -4.50
N PRO A 27 3.44 6.77 -4.92
CA PRO A 27 3.36 5.31 -4.71
C PRO A 27 3.70 4.91 -3.26
N LEU A 28 3.09 3.82 -2.80
CA LEU A 28 3.51 3.14 -1.57
C LEU A 28 4.78 2.34 -1.82
N ASP A 29 5.57 2.13 -0.78
CA ASP A 29 6.74 1.25 -0.80
C ASP A 29 6.83 0.40 0.47
N VAL A 30 7.50 -0.75 0.37
CA VAL A 30 7.83 -1.55 1.54
C VAL A 30 8.92 -0.83 2.34
N GLY A 31 8.71 -0.74 3.64
CA GLY A 31 9.63 -0.08 4.55
C GLY A 31 10.89 -0.87 4.85
N ALA A 32 11.82 -0.22 5.57
CA ALA A 32 13.02 -0.88 6.09
C ALA A 32 12.69 -1.85 7.23
N GLU A 33 11.58 -1.61 7.94
CA GLU A 33 11.06 -2.48 8.99
C GLU A 33 10.12 -3.54 8.40
N LEU A 34 10.21 -4.78 8.90
CA LEU A 34 9.41 -5.91 8.44
C LEU A 34 7.92 -5.60 8.55
N GLY A 35 7.20 -5.74 7.43
CA GLY A 35 5.75 -5.57 7.40
C GLY A 35 5.26 -4.12 7.47
N VAL A 36 6.16 -3.14 7.50
CA VAL A 36 5.79 -1.72 7.44
C VAL A 36 5.71 -1.25 5.99
N ILE A 37 4.70 -0.47 5.64
CA ILE A 37 4.51 0.14 4.33
C ILE A 37 4.49 1.66 4.51
N TYR A 38 5.31 2.35 3.73
CA TYR A 38 5.40 3.81 3.72
C TYR A 38 4.68 4.42 2.51
N ASP A 39 4.21 5.65 2.67
CA ASP A 39 3.80 6.51 1.58
C ASP A 39 5.00 7.15 0.87
N ALA A 40 4.74 7.87 -0.23
CA ALA A 40 5.79 8.53 -1.02
C ALA A 40 6.51 9.69 -0.28
N ASP A 41 5.97 10.17 0.83
CA ASP A 41 6.62 11.14 1.70
C ASP A 41 7.44 10.44 2.83
N GLY A 42 7.45 9.11 2.87
CA GLY A 42 8.16 8.30 3.87
C GLY A 42 7.40 8.12 5.19
N ARG A 43 6.08 8.34 5.22
CA ARG A 43 5.24 8.16 6.41
C ARG A 43 4.66 6.74 6.48
N ASP A 44 4.65 6.15 7.66
CA ASP A 44 4.00 4.87 7.96
C ASP A 44 2.50 4.94 7.70
N VAL A 45 2.01 4.01 6.85
CA VAL A 45 0.59 3.91 6.51
C VAL A 45 0.00 2.59 7.01
N ILE A 46 0.76 1.49 6.90
CA ILE A 46 0.29 0.14 7.24
C ILE A 46 1.40 -0.61 7.97
N THR A 47 1.04 -1.27 9.07
CA THR A 47 1.88 -2.27 9.74
C THR A 47 1.17 -3.61 9.71
N ILE A 48 1.83 -4.61 9.13
CA ILE A 48 1.32 -5.97 8.98
C ILE A 48 1.82 -6.82 10.13
N ASP A 49 0.96 -7.72 10.61
CA ASP A 49 1.31 -8.72 11.63
C ASP A 49 1.89 -8.12 12.92
N VAL A 50 1.18 -7.14 13.49
CA VAL A 50 1.60 -6.42 14.71
C VAL A 50 1.85 -7.36 15.91
N ASN A 51 1.23 -8.55 15.93
CA ASN A 51 1.40 -9.54 16.99
C ASN A 51 2.52 -10.55 16.71
N ASN A 52 3.16 -10.48 15.54
CA ASN A 52 4.20 -11.40 15.10
C ASN A 52 3.73 -12.88 15.10
N ASP A 53 2.51 -13.13 14.63
CA ASP A 53 1.90 -14.45 14.59
C ASP A 53 2.27 -15.23 13.31
N ARG A 54 2.83 -14.55 12.30
CA ARG A 54 3.19 -15.11 11.00
C ARG A 54 4.71 -15.18 10.80
N PRO A 55 5.20 -16.12 9.99
CA PRO A 55 6.59 -16.11 9.57
C PRO A 55 6.94 -14.85 8.76
N ASP A 56 8.13 -14.30 8.95
CA ASP A 56 8.64 -13.09 8.28
C ASP A 56 8.46 -13.13 6.75
N GLU A 57 8.75 -14.26 6.11
CA GLU A 57 8.58 -14.43 4.66
C GLU A 57 7.13 -14.19 4.21
N GLN A 58 6.14 -14.60 5.03
CA GLN A 58 4.73 -14.35 4.73
C GLN A 58 4.38 -12.88 4.93
N VAL A 59 4.90 -12.24 5.98
CA VAL A 59 4.69 -10.81 6.25
C VAL A 59 5.25 -9.98 5.09
N GLU A 60 6.46 -10.29 4.61
CA GLU A 60 7.06 -9.63 3.46
C GLU A 60 6.22 -9.79 2.18
N LEU A 61 5.75 -11.01 1.89
CA LEU A 61 4.95 -11.27 0.68
C LEU A 61 3.63 -10.50 0.72
N ILE A 62 2.95 -10.48 1.88
CA ILE A 62 1.71 -9.72 2.06
C ILE A 62 1.98 -8.22 1.86
N ALA A 63 3.07 -7.68 2.42
CA ALA A 63 3.44 -6.28 2.24
C ALA A 63 3.61 -5.92 0.76
N ARG A 64 4.37 -6.75 0.02
CA ARG A 64 4.61 -6.57 -1.40
C ARG A 64 3.33 -6.66 -2.23
N TRP A 65 2.41 -7.57 -1.91
CA TRP A 65 1.13 -7.70 -2.60
C TRP A 65 0.22 -6.50 -2.36
N ILE A 66 0.18 -5.97 -1.14
CA ILE A 66 -0.58 -4.76 -0.81
C ILE A 66 -0.02 -3.56 -1.60
N VAL A 67 1.30 -3.36 -1.55
CA VAL A 67 1.97 -2.29 -2.31
C VAL A 67 1.66 -2.40 -3.80
N LEU A 68 1.81 -3.60 -4.39
CA LEU A 68 1.52 -3.83 -5.80
C LEU A 68 0.06 -3.49 -6.14
N ALA A 69 -0.90 -3.97 -5.34
CA ALA A 69 -2.32 -3.77 -5.60
C ALA A 69 -2.70 -2.28 -5.52
N VAL A 70 -2.31 -1.60 -4.44
CA VAL A 70 -2.62 -0.18 -4.23
C VAL A 70 -1.98 0.69 -5.31
N ASN A 71 -0.70 0.46 -5.62
CA ASN A 71 0.01 1.21 -6.65
C ASN A 71 -0.59 0.97 -8.04
N THR A 72 -1.04 -0.26 -8.35
CA THR A 72 -1.74 -0.55 -9.61
C THR A 72 -3.05 0.22 -9.71
N CYS A 73 -3.85 0.28 -8.64
CA CYS A 73 -5.06 1.11 -8.60
C CYS A 73 -4.75 2.61 -8.80
N GLY A 74 -3.62 3.07 -8.24
CA GLY A 74 -3.06 4.41 -8.45
C GLY A 74 -2.46 4.66 -9.83
N GLY A 75 -2.52 3.69 -10.75
CA GLY A 75 -2.01 3.82 -12.12
C GLY A 75 -0.50 3.64 -12.26
N PHE A 76 0.19 3.27 -11.20
CA PHE A 76 1.61 2.94 -11.24
C PHE A 76 1.80 1.53 -11.77
N ARG A 77 2.88 1.31 -12.52
CA ARG A 77 3.26 -0.01 -13.02
C ARG A 77 4.54 -0.45 -12.33
N GLY A 78 4.55 -1.70 -11.85
CA GLY A 78 5.78 -2.31 -11.37
C GLY A 78 6.72 -2.52 -12.55
N GLU A 79 7.84 -1.81 -12.56
CA GLU A 79 8.94 -2.08 -13.48
C GLU A 79 9.97 -2.96 -12.78
N ARG A 80 10.34 -4.07 -13.41
CA ARG A 80 11.48 -4.86 -12.96
C ARG A 80 12.72 -4.08 -13.34
N ARG A 81 13.44 -3.53 -12.36
CA ARG A 81 14.79 -3.03 -12.62
C ARG A 81 15.69 -4.26 -12.77
N ASP A 82 16.08 -4.55 -14.01
CA ASP A 82 17.16 -5.49 -14.26
C ASP A 82 18.45 -4.86 -13.69
N GLY A 83 19.01 -5.54 -12.68
CA GLY A 83 20.33 -5.21 -12.10
C GLY A 83 21.44 -5.94 -12.82
#